data_AF-A0A7C3Z4J2-F1
#
_entry.id   AF-A0A7C3Z4J2-F1
#
_cell.length_a   1.000
_cell.length_b   1.000
_cell.length_c   1.000
_cell.angle_alpha   90.00
_cell.angle_beta   90.00
_cell.angle_gamma   90.00
#
_symmetry.space_group_name_H-M   'P 1'
#
loop_
_entity.id
_entity.type
_entity.pdbx_description
1 polymer ?
#
loop_
_entity_poly.entity_id
_entity_poly.type
_entity_poly.pdbx_seq_one_letter_code
_entity_poly.pdbx_strand_id
1 'polypeptide(L)'
;MEIVVAKNIGFCFGVTRAVKLAKKILQRKGVLFTLGDLVHNPLVMDDLKKNGLVVLTRLPGQKIGDFIIRSHGLPPRILSKISSRAEIVHDATCPFVRKVQGLVKKTAGENFLIFLVGDPEHPEIRVLKELAGKKCIIVTPGKHN
;
A
#
# COMPACT_ATOMS: atom_id res chain seq x y z
N MET A 1 -3.82 -33.25 24.69
CA MET A 1 -4.10 -32.52 23.44
C MET A 1 -2.85 -31.74 23.07
N GLU A 2 -2.27 -32.02 21.92
CA GLU A 2 -1.08 -31.32 21.43
C GLU A 2 -1.52 -30.17 20.50
N ILE A 3 -0.97 -28.97 20.71
CA ILE A 3 -1.23 -27.81 19.85
C ILE A 3 0.04 -27.56 19.04
N VAL A 4 -0.04 -27.78 17.73
CA VAL A 4 1.08 -27.53 16.81
C VAL A 4 0.81 -26.24 16.03
N VAL A 5 1.74 -25.29 16.14
CA VAL A 5 1.65 -24.00 15.46
C VAL A 5 2.39 -24.08 14.12
N ALA A 6 1.74 -23.63 13.05
CA ALA A 6 2.36 -23.59 11.73
C ALA A 6 3.59 -22.67 11.71
N LYS A 7 4.67 -23.11 11.05
CA LYS A 7 5.93 -22.35 10.94
C LYS A 7 5.76 -20.95 10.36
N ASN A 8 4.81 -20.78 9.43
CA ASN A 8 4.56 -19.52 8.73
C ASN A 8 3.19 -18.94 9.10
N ILE A 9 2.96 -18.72 10.40
CA ILE A 9 1.76 -18.06 10.92
C ILE A 9 2.03 -16.58 11.22
N GLY A 10 1.04 -15.72 10.98
CA GLY A 10 1.09 -14.29 11.33
C GLY A 10 1.37 -13.35 10.16
N PHE A 11 2.04 -12.24 10.41
CA PHE A 11 2.28 -11.21 9.40
C PHE A 11 3.26 -11.66 8.34
N CYS A 12 2.91 -11.43 7.08
CA CYS A 12 3.89 -11.52 6.01
C CYS A 12 4.98 -10.45 6.18
N PHE A 13 6.07 -10.61 5.44
CA PHE A 13 7.19 -9.68 5.43
C PHE A 13 6.77 -8.21 5.18
N GLY A 14 5.90 -7.98 4.18
CA GLY A 14 5.44 -6.63 3.82
C GLY A 14 4.67 -5.93 4.93
N VAL A 15 3.77 -6.66 5.59
CA VAL A 15 2.99 -6.15 6.74
C VAL A 15 3.92 -5.87 7.92
N THR A 16 4.82 -6.80 8.24
CA THR A 16 5.82 -6.62 9.32
C THR A 16 6.66 -5.37 9.11
N ARG A 17 7.13 -5.13 7.87
CA ARG A 17 7.90 -3.94 7.51
C ARG A 17 7.08 -2.66 7.71
N ALA A 18 5.84 -2.63 7.22
CA ALA A 18 4.99 -1.45 7.32
C ALA A 18 4.68 -1.07 8.77
N VAL A 19 4.31 -2.05 9.61
CA VAL A 19 4.01 -1.82 11.02
C VAL A 19 5.25 -1.36 11.78
N LYS A 20 6.41 -2.00 11.58
CA LYS A 20 7.67 -1.59 12.24
C LYS A 20 8.09 -0.17 11.85
N LEU A 21 7.95 0.19 10.57
CA LEU A 21 8.26 1.53 10.09
C LEU A 21 7.33 2.58 10.73
N ALA A 22 6.02 2.32 10.74
CA ALA A 22 5.05 3.22 11.36
C ALA A 22 5.34 3.44 12.84
N LYS A 23 5.56 2.37 13.62
CA LYS A 23 5.90 2.46 15.05
C LYS A 23 7.17 3.29 15.28
N LYS A 24 8.22 3.07 14.49
CA LYS A 24 9.49 3.82 14.60
C LYS A 24 9.31 5.32 14.34
N ILE A 25 8.46 5.69 13.38
CA ILE A 25 8.19 7.09 13.07
C ILE A 25 7.35 7.71 14.18
N LEU A 26 6.27 7.04 14.60
CA LEU A 26 5.39 7.50 15.68
C LEU A 26 6.16 7.73 16.99
N GLN A 27 7.07 6.83 17.36
CA GLN A 27 7.94 7.00 18.54
C GLN A 27 8.82 8.25 18.48
N ARG A 28 9.18 8.71 17.27
CA ARG A 28 10.08 9.86 17.07
C ARG A 28 9.34 11.18 16.83
N LYS A 29 8.20 11.11 16.15
CA LYS A 29 7.47 12.27 15.60
C LYS A 29 6.12 12.52 16.29
N GLY A 30 5.57 11.53 16.99
CA GLY A 30 4.27 11.62 17.68
C GLY A 30 3.03 11.61 16.79
N VAL A 31 3.15 11.96 15.49
CA VAL A 31 2.05 11.94 14.53
C VAL A 31 2.50 11.36 13.19
N LEU A 32 1.63 10.58 12.55
CA LEU A 32 1.87 10.01 11.22
C LEU A 32 0.54 9.88 10.48
N PHE A 33 0.49 10.33 9.23
CA PHE A 33 -0.71 10.25 8.39
C PHE A 33 -0.65 9.04 7.45
N THR A 34 -1.78 8.39 7.21
CA THR A 34 -1.93 7.35 6.16
C THR A 34 -3.26 7.57 5.42
N LEU A 35 -3.32 7.18 4.14
CA LEU A 35 -4.57 7.18 3.37
C LEU A 35 -5.19 5.79 3.41
N GLY A 36 -6.21 5.63 4.26
CA GLY A 36 -6.81 4.34 4.62
C GLY A 36 -5.96 3.53 5.61
N ASP A 37 -6.52 2.43 6.10
CA ASP A 37 -5.88 1.58 7.11
C ASP A 37 -4.55 1.02 6.62
N LEU A 38 -3.51 1.13 7.44
CA LEU A 38 -2.16 0.64 7.12
C LEU A 38 -2.16 -0.88 6.87
N VAL A 39 -2.96 -1.61 7.65
CA VAL A 39 -3.17 -3.06 7.56
C VAL A 39 -4.63 -3.38 7.86
N HIS A 40 -5.16 -4.47 7.30
CA HIS A 40 -6.52 -4.95 7.58
C HIS A 40 -6.56 -5.78 8.89
N ASN A 41 -6.17 -5.15 10.00
CA ASN A 41 -6.22 -5.76 11.33
C ASN A 41 -6.61 -4.71 12.38
N PRO A 42 -7.83 -4.79 12.97
CA PRO A 42 -8.31 -3.79 13.92
C PRO A 42 -7.39 -3.60 15.13
N LEU A 43 -6.89 -4.68 15.73
CA LEU A 43 -6.02 -4.61 16.91
C LEU A 43 -4.72 -3.85 16.62
N VAL A 44 -4.12 -4.08 15.46
CA VAL A 44 -2.92 -3.35 15.02
C VAL A 44 -3.25 -1.90 14.73
N MET A 45 -4.37 -1.64 14.05
CA MET A 45 -4.80 -0.28 13.74
C MET A 45 -5.09 0.53 14.99
N ASP A 46 -5.70 -0.07 16.01
CA ASP A 46 -6.01 0.58 17.27
C ASP A 46 -4.74 0.92 18.07
N ASP A 47 -3.77 -0.01 18.12
CA ASP A 47 -2.45 0.26 18.70
C ASP A 47 -1.76 1.43 17.99
N LEU A 48 -1.72 1.43 16.65
CA LEU A 48 -1.09 2.52 15.90
C LEU A 48 -1.81 3.86 16.09
N LYS A 49 -3.15 3.88 16.11
CA LYS A 49 -3.95 5.10 16.34
C LYS A 49 -3.70 5.67 17.73
N LYS A 50 -3.66 4.82 18.77
CA LYS A 50 -3.30 5.23 20.14
C LYS A 50 -1.92 5.87 20.22
N ASN A 51 -0.99 5.43 19.36
CA ASN A 51 0.36 5.98 19.26
C ASN A 51 0.48 7.18 18.29
N GLY A 52 -0.62 7.71 17.73
CA GLY A 52 -0.63 8.92 16.92
C GLY A 52 -0.80 8.72 15.40
N LEU A 53 -1.13 7.51 14.94
CA LEU A 53 -1.48 7.29 13.53
C LEU A 53 -2.84 7.90 13.20
N VAL A 54 -2.87 8.85 12.26
CA VAL A 54 -4.08 9.48 11.73
C VAL A 54 -4.45 8.86 10.39
N VAL A 55 -5.62 8.19 10.35
CA VAL A 55 -6.14 7.56 9.14
C VAL A 55 -7.02 8.54 8.38
N LEU A 56 -6.58 8.92 7.18
CA LEU A 56 -7.31 9.79 6.28
C LEU A 56 -8.20 8.95 5.35
N THR A 57 -9.45 9.38 5.17
CA THR A 57 -10.35 8.83 4.13
C THR A 57 -10.21 9.58 2.80
N ARG A 58 -9.74 10.83 2.85
CA ARG A 58 -9.48 11.68 1.69
C ARG A 58 -8.25 12.56 1.93
N LEU A 59 -7.59 12.98 0.85
CA LEU A 59 -6.47 13.90 0.94
C LEU A 59 -6.95 15.31 1.36
N PRO A 60 -6.41 15.88 2.45
CA PRO A 60 -6.80 17.22 2.90
C PRO A 60 -6.29 18.29 1.93
N GLY A 61 -7.00 19.42 1.83
CA GLY A 61 -6.62 20.54 0.96
C GLY A 61 -5.43 21.37 1.45
N GLN A 62 -4.95 21.11 2.67
CA GLN A 62 -3.85 21.80 3.33
C GLN A 62 -2.61 20.90 3.47
N LYS A 63 -1.49 21.48 3.88
CA LYS A 63 -0.29 20.73 4.25
C LYS A 63 -0.54 19.83 5.46
N ILE A 64 0.15 18.69 5.49
CA ILE A 64 0.14 17.71 6.57
C ILE A 64 1.58 17.36 6.97
N GLY A 65 1.75 16.73 8.14
CA GLY A 65 3.05 16.23 8.58
C GLY A 65 3.51 15.00 7.80
N ASP A 66 4.36 14.19 8.43
CA ASP A 66 4.85 12.93 7.88
C ASP A 66 3.70 12.01 7.45
N PHE A 67 3.83 11.42 6.27
CA PHE A 67 2.86 10.51 5.68
C PHE A 67 3.50 9.15 5.37
N ILE A 68 2.79 8.05 5.61
CA ILE A 68 3.23 6.69 5.28
C ILE A 68 2.39 6.07 4.16
N ILE A 69 3.06 5.56 3.13
CA ILE A 69 2.47 4.77 2.05
C ILE A 69 2.26 3.34 2.55
N ARG A 70 1.11 2.73 2.25
CA ARG A 70 0.77 1.38 2.68
C ARG A 70 1.52 0.29 1.91
N SER A 71 1.48 -0.95 2.38
CA SER A 71 2.21 -2.09 1.79
C SER A 71 1.83 -2.39 0.33
N HIS A 72 0.60 -2.09 -0.08
CA HIS A 72 0.12 -2.24 -1.47
C HIS A 72 0.47 -1.05 -2.39
N GLY A 73 1.11 -0.01 -1.83
CA GLY A 73 1.51 1.18 -2.55
C GLY A 73 0.40 2.21 -2.75
N LEU A 74 0.67 3.19 -3.61
CA LEU A 74 -0.29 4.22 -3.98
C LEU A 74 -0.21 4.50 -5.49
N PRO A 75 -1.34 4.89 -6.11
CA PRO A 75 -1.32 5.28 -7.51
C PRO A 75 -0.44 6.52 -7.71
N PRO A 76 0.33 6.62 -8.83
CA PRO A 76 1.20 7.75 -9.11
C PRO A 76 0.52 9.13 -8.95
N ARG A 77 -0.71 9.27 -9.42
CA ARG A 77 -1.50 10.50 -9.29
C ARG A 77 -1.78 10.88 -7.83
N ILE A 78 -2.00 9.90 -6.97
CA ILE A 78 -2.23 10.13 -5.53
C ILE A 78 -0.91 10.44 -4.83
N LEU A 79 0.15 9.73 -5.18
CA LEU A 79 1.49 9.97 -4.64
C LEU A 79 1.95 11.41 -4.93
N SER A 80 1.80 11.90 -6.18
CA SER A 80 2.14 13.28 -6.54
C SER A 80 1.40 14.32 -5.70
N LYS A 81 0.11 14.10 -5.41
CA LYS A 81 -0.68 14.98 -4.55
C LYS A 81 -0.25 14.95 -3.08
N ILE A 82 0.22 13.80 -2.60
CA ILE A 82 0.71 13.66 -1.22
C ILE A 82 2.09 14.32 -1.12
N SER A 83 2.98 14.11 -2.08
CA SER A 83 4.33 14.69 -2.09
C SER A 83 4.33 16.21 -2.08
N SER A 84 3.28 16.88 -2.57
CA SER A 84 3.15 18.34 -2.49
C SER A 84 2.54 18.85 -1.18
N ARG A 85 2.01 17.96 -0.34
CA ARG A 85 1.27 18.31 0.89
C ARG A 85 1.92 17.80 2.17
N ALA A 86 2.55 16.64 2.13
CA ALA A 86 3.22 16.02 3.28
C ALA A 86 4.61 16.61 3.48
N GLU A 87 5.03 16.72 4.74
CA GLU A 87 6.39 17.12 5.10
C GLU A 87 7.42 16.09 4.63
N ILE A 88 7.19 14.81 4.95
CA ILE A 88 8.01 13.67 4.53
C ILE A 88 7.08 12.52 4.12
N VAL A 89 7.41 11.84 3.02
CA VAL A 89 6.70 10.64 2.57
C VAL A 89 7.55 9.40 2.84
N HIS A 90 7.06 8.53 3.73
CA HIS A 90 7.66 7.26 4.10
C HIS A 90 7.06 6.12 3.28
N ASP A 91 7.86 5.50 2.41
CA ASP A 91 7.36 4.44 1.52
C ASP A 91 7.41 3.05 2.19
N ALA A 92 6.26 2.60 2.71
CA ALA A 92 6.11 1.26 3.28
C ALA A 92 5.64 0.20 2.25
N THR A 93 5.59 0.53 0.96
CA THR A 93 5.24 -0.43 -0.11
C THR A 93 6.09 -1.70 0.03
N CYS A 94 5.44 -2.85 -0.05
CA CYS A 94 6.09 -4.14 0.01
C CYS A 94 7.10 -4.25 -1.16
N PRO A 95 8.37 -4.65 -0.92
CA PRO A 95 9.35 -4.82 -1.99
C PRO A 95 8.89 -5.75 -3.13
N PHE A 96 8.07 -6.76 -2.83
CA PHE A 96 7.46 -7.61 -3.85
C PHE A 96 6.47 -6.83 -4.72
N VAL A 97 5.59 -6.02 -4.13
CA VAL A 97 4.67 -5.14 -4.86
C VAL A 97 5.44 -4.12 -5.70
N ARG A 98 6.50 -3.52 -5.15
CA ARG A 98 7.35 -2.57 -5.88
C ARG A 98 8.02 -3.22 -7.09
N LYS A 99 8.45 -4.47 -6.97
CA LYS A 99 9.01 -5.25 -8.08
C LYS A 99 8.00 -5.42 -9.21
N VAL A 100 6.75 -5.77 -8.88
CA VAL A 100 5.66 -5.90 -9.88
C VAL A 100 5.33 -4.56 -10.52
N GLN A 101 5.23 -3.49 -9.74
CA GLN A 101 5.03 -2.12 -10.26
C GLN A 101 6.13 -1.71 -11.24
N GLY A 102 7.39 -2.01 -10.92
CA GLY A 102 8.54 -1.75 -11.79
C GLY A 102 8.48 -2.54 -13.09
N LEU A 103 8.12 -3.83 -13.04
CA LEU A 103 7.94 -4.67 -14.21
C LEU A 103 6.84 -4.11 -15.13
N VAL A 104 5.67 -3.80 -14.58
CA VAL A 104 4.55 -3.23 -15.34
C VAL A 104 4.95 -1.92 -16.01
N LYS A 105 5.62 -1.01 -15.29
CA LYS A 105 6.08 0.26 -15.85
C LYS A 105 7.08 0.06 -17.01
N LYS A 106 8.02 -0.88 -16.86
CA LYS A 106 8.99 -1.22 -17.90
C LYS A 106 8.29 -1.78 -19.15
N THR A 107 7.46 -2.80 -18.97
CA THR A 107 6.72 -3.47 -20.04
C THR A 107 5.76 -2.51 -20.77
N ALA A 108 5.17 -1.55 -20.07
CA ALA A 108 4.35 -0.51 -20.69
C ALA A 108 5.17 0.41 -21.61
N GLY A 109 6.42 0.73 -21.24
CA GLY A 109 7.35 1.49 -22.08
C GLY A 109 7.80 0.73 -23.34
N GLU A 110 7.76 -0.60 -23.30
CA GLU A 110 8.06 -1.50 -24.42
C GLU A 110 6.85 -1.77 -25.33
N ASN A 111 5.71 -1.10 -25.10
CA ASN A 111 4.51 -1.12 -25.95
C ASN A 111 3.76 -2.47 -26.02
N PHE A 112 3.99 -3.38 -25.08
CA PHE A 112 3.28 -4.65 -24.95
C PHE A 112 1.84 -4.48 -24.41
N LEU A 113 0.98 -5.46 -24.70
CA LEU A 113 -0.32 -5.62 -24.02
C LEU A 113 -0.10 -6.35 -22.68
N ILE A 114 -0.52 -5.74 -21.58
CA ILE A 114 -0.33 -6.28 -20.23
C ILE A 114 -1.64 -6.89 -19.71
N PHE A 115 -1.59 -8.17 -19.32
CA PHE A 115 -2.69 -8.83 -18.60
C PHE A 115 -2.41 -8.76 -17.09
N LEU A 116 -3.29 -8.08 -16.36
CA LEU A 116 -3.24 -7.98 -14.90
C LEU A 116 -4.25 -8.95 -14.30
N VAL A 117 -3.76 -10.01 -13.64
CA VAL A 117 -4.64 -11.02 -13.04
C VAL A 117 -4.98 -10.63 -11.60
N GLY A 118 -6.24 -10.38 -11.30
CA GLY A 118 -6.71 -10.04 -9.96
C GLY A 118 -8.09 -9.38 -9.90
N ASP A 119 -8.44 -8.92 -8.71
CA ASP A 119 -9.67 -8.14 -8.48
C ASP A 119 -9.46 -6.68 -8.92
N PRO A 120 -10.25 -6.16 -9.89
CA PRO A 120 -10.14 -4.78 -10.37
C PRO A 120 -10.35 -3.73 -9.26
N GLU A 121 -11.04 -4.08 -8.17
CA GLU A 121 -11.31 -3.18 -7.06
C GLU A 121 -10.20 -3.19 -6.01
N HIS A 122 -9.29 -4.18 -6.05
CA HIS A 122 -8.19 -4.27 -5.11
C HIS A 122 -7.17 -3.12 -5.29
N PRO A 123 -6.72 -2.45 -4.21
CA PRO A 123 -5.79 -1.33 -4.31
C PRO A 123 -4.54 -1.62 -5.14
N GLU A 124 -3.91 -2.81 -4.99
CA GLU A 124 -2.73 -3.18 -5.78
C GLU A 124 -3.01 -3.18 -7.28
N ILE A 125 -4.14 -3.76 -7.71
CA ILE A 125 -4.51 -3.85 -9.13
C ILE A 125 -4.80 -2.47 -9.71
N ARG A 126 -5.44 -1.57 -8.93
CA ARG A 126 -5.66 -0.18 -9.36
C ARG A 126 -4.36 0.57 -9.59
N VAL A 127 -3.34 0.36 -8.74
CA VAL A 127 -2.00 0.95 -8.95
C VAL A 127 -1.36 0.40 -10.22
N LEU A 128 -1.39 -0.93 -10.42
CA LEU A 128 -0.81 -1.56 -11.60
C LEU A 128 -1.50 -1.10 -12.90
N LYS A 129 -2.83 -0.94 -12.88
CA LYS A 129 -3.60 -0.42 -14.02
C LYS A 129 -3.16 1.00 -14.41
N GLU A 130 -2.98 1.88 -13.44
CA GLU A 130 -2.53 3.25 -13.70
C GLU A 130 -1.10 3.27 -14.28
N LEU A 131 -0.22 2.37 -13.80
CA LEU A 131 1.14 2.23 -14.32
C LEU A 131 1.20 1.61 -15.73
N ALA A 132 0.31 0.66 -16.03
CA ALA A 132 0.24 0.00 -17.33
C ALA A 132 -0.34 0.91 -18.43
N GLY A 133 -1.16 1.90 -18.05
CA GLY A 133 -1.80 2.81 -18.99
C GLY A 133 -2.89 2.14 -19.83
N LYS A 134 -3.07 2.61 -21.07
CA LYS A 134 -4.19 2.18 -21.93
C LYS A 134 -4.07 0.74 -22.48
N LYS A 135 -2.85 0.19 -22.54
CA LYS A 135 -2.58 -1.16 -23.08
C LYS A 135 -2.59 -2.23 -21.99
N CYS A 136 -3.68 -2.29 -21.22
CA CYS A 136 -3.84 -3.33 -20.22
C CYS A 136 -5.25 -3.89 -20.14
N ILE A 137 -5.35 -5.17 -19.78
CA ILE A 137 -6.61 -5.90 -19.53
C ILE A 137 -6.52 -6.50 -18.13
N ILE A 138 -7.55 -6.27 -17.31
CA ILE A 138 -7.65 -6.93 -16.01
C ILE A 138 -8.45 -8.23 -16.19
N VAL A 139 -7.88 -9.34 -15.74
CA VAL A 139 -8.47 -10.67 -15.77
C VAL A 139 -8.79 -11.08 -14.33
N THR A 140 -10.05 -11.34 -14.02
CA THR A 140 -10.45 -11.78 -12.68
C THR A 140 -10.65 -13.30 -12.67
N PRO A 141 -9.84 -14.07 -11.92
CA PRO A 141 -10.00 -15.52 -11.84
C PRO A 141 -11.38 -15.90 -11.26
N GLY A 142 -12.03 -16.92 -11.84
CA GLY A 142 -13.25 -17.52 -11.26
C GLY A 142 -14.57 -16.77 -11.50
N LYS A 143 -14.56 -15.62 -12.19
CA LYS A 143 -15.79 -15.08 -12.80
C LYS A 143 -16.02 -15.78 -14.14
N HIS A 144 -16.68 -16.94 -14.09
CA HIS A 144 -17.34 -17.47 -15.28
C HIS A 144 -18.55 -16.57 -15.55
N ASN A 145 -18.61 -15.97 -16.75
CA ASN A 145 -19.84 -15.31 -17.23
C ASN A 145 -20.98 -16.32 -17.30
#